data_AF-A0A350UK10-F1
#
_entry.id   AF-A0A350UK10-F1
#
_cell.length_a   1.000
_cell.length_b   1.000
_cell.length_c   1.000
_cell.angle_alpha   90.00
_cell.angle_beta   90.00
_cell.angle_gamma   90.00
#
_symmetry.space_group_name_H-M   'P 1'
#
loop_
_entity.id
_entity.type
_entity.pdbx_description
1 polymer ?
#
loop_
_entity_poly.entity_id
_entity_poly.type
_entity_poly.pdbx_seq_one_letter_code
_entity_poly.pdbx_strand_id
1 'polypeptide(L)' 'MKAQILLLAAAIPLTAADFHLDCASGDDTANGSSPATAWKTTARASRHTFGPGDRLLLNRGITSSEERRVGEEGRSRR' A
#
# COMPACT_ATOMS: atom_id res chain seq x y z
N MET A 1 31.18 -2.64 -32.44
CA MET A 1 30.68 -2.04 -31.17
C MET A 1 30.03 -3.16 -30.39
N LYS A 2 30.68 -3.71 -29.36
CA LYS A 2 30.15 -4.84 -28.57
C LYS A 2 29.39 -4.27 -27.39
N ALA A 3 28.06 -4.32 -27.43
CA ALA A 3 27.21 -3.97 -26.29
C ALA A 3 27.33 -5.09 -25.24
N GLN A 4 28.07 -4.82 -24.16
CA GLN A 4 28.03 -5.65 -22.97
C GLN A 4 26.75 -5.31 -22.20
N ILE A 5 25.78 -6.21 -22.25
CA ILE A 5 24.64 -6.20 -21.33
C ILE A 5 25.21 -6.59 -19.95
N LEU A 6 25.37 -5.58 -19.09
CA LEU A 6 25.62 -5.79 -17.66
C LEU A 6 24.27 -6.19 -17.05
N LEU A 7 24.10 -7.50 -16.79
CA LEU A 7 22.98 -7.98 -16.01
C LEU A 7 23.27 -7.66 -14.54
N LEU A 8 22.79 -6.52 -14.05
CA LEU A 8 22.75 -6.22 -12.62
C LEU A 8 21.72 -7.18 -11.99
N ALA A 9 22.20 -8.25 -11.37
CA ALA A 9 21.37 -9.09 -10.52
C ALA A 9 20.99 -8.30 -9.27
N ALA A 10 19.85 -7.59 -9.32
CA ALA A 10 19.23 -7.07 -8.12
C ALA A 10 18.85 -8.26 -7.24
N ALA A 11 19.36 -8.32 -6.01
CA ALA A 11 18.97 -9.33 -5.04
C ALA A 11 17.48 -9.14 -4.72
N ILE A 12 16.61 -9.89 -5.40
CA ILE A 12 15.20 -9.95 -5.07
C ILE A 12 15.11 -10.78 -3.77
N PRO A 13 14.57 -10.24 -2.67
CA PRO A 13 14.34 -11.04 -1.48
C PRO A 13 13.45 -12.23 -1.86
N LEU A 14 13.96 -13.45 -1.68
CA LEU A 14 13.25 -14.71 -1.95
C LEU A 14 12.17 -15.01 -0.90
N THR A 15 12.06 -14.17 0.13
CA THR A 15 11.11 -14.31 1.22
C THR A 15 9.98 -13.31 1.02
N ALA A 16 8.75 -13.83 0.90
CA ALA A 16 7.54 -13.02 1.00
C ALA A 16 7.49 -12.31 2.35
N ALA A 17 7.29 -10.99 2.34
CA ALA A 17 7.07 -10.19 3.53
C ALA A 17 5.56 -10.02 3.81
N ASP A 18 5.20 -10.09 5.09
CA ASP A 18 3.85 -9.75 5.55
C ASP A 18 3.82 -8.29 6.03
N PHE A 19 2.92 -7.51 5.45
CA PHE A 19 2.63 -6.14 5.85
C PHE A 19 1.27 -6.05 6.50
N HIS A 20 1.12 -5.20 7.52
CA HIS A 20 -0.09 -5.07 8.30
C HIS A 20 -0.72 -3.68 8.13
N LEU A 21 -2.04 -3.65 8.00
CA LEU A 21 -2.83 -2.42 7.94
C LEU A 21 -3.95 -2.48 8.98
N ASP A 22 -3.96 -1.50 9.88
CA ASP A 22 -4.95 -1.29 10.92
C ASP A 22 -5.44 0.16 10.88
N CYS A 23 -6.63 0.35 10.31
CA CYS A 23 -7.23 1.68 10.18
C CYS A 23 -7.63 2.33 11.53
N ALA A 24 -7.70 1.57 12.63
CA ALA A 24 -8.13 2.07 13.94
C ALA A 24 -6.94 2.51 14.80
N SER A 25 -5.91 1.67 14.90
CA SER A 25 -4.76 1.90 15.79
C SER A 25 -3.40 1.96 15.08
N GLY A 26 -3.37 1.83 13.76
CA GLY A 26 -2.12 1.89 12.99
C GLY A 26 -1.48 3.28 12.94
N ASP A 27 -0.25 3.31 12.45
CA ASP A 27 0.57 4.51 12.29
C ASP A 27 1.27 4.50 10.91
N ASP A 28 1.08 5.56 10.11
CA ASP A 28 1.64 5.64 8.75
C ASP A 28 3.15 5.92 8.72
N THR A 29 3.74 6.33 9.85
CA THR A 29 5.20 6.48 10.02
C THR A 29 5.89 5.15 10.33
N ALA A 30 5.13 4.13 10.72
CA ALA A 30 5.65 2.80 11.00
C ALA A 30 6.06 2.04 9.72
N ASN A 31 6.80 0.94 9.89
CA ASN A 31 7.33 0.14 8.78
C ASN A 31 6.35 -0.91 8.24
N GLY A 32 5.22 -1.17 8.90
CA GLY A 32 4.20 -2.11 8.43
C GLY A 32 4.52 -3.59 8.60
N SER A 33 5.76 -3.97 8.97
CA SER A 33 6.22 -5.36 8.94
C SER A 33 5.75 -6.23 10.13
N SER A 34 4.88 -5.71 10.99
CA SER A 34 4.29 -6.45 12.11
C SER A 34 2.93 -5.85 12.51
N PRO A 35 2.07 -6.59 13.24
CA PRO A 35 0.80 -6.05 13.72
C PRO A 35 0.97 -4.81 14.62
N ALA A 36 2.04 -4.76 15.41
CA ALA A 36 2.34 -3.61 16.30
C ALA A 36 2.84 -2.39 15.54
N THR A 37 3.28 -2.56 14.30
CA THR A 37 3.78 -1.49 13.41
C THR A 37 2.90 -1.33 12.17
N ALA A 38 1.63 -1.72 12.26
CA ALA A 38 0.68 -1.67 11.16
C ALA A 38 0.47 -0.24 10.65
N TRP A 39 0.30 -0.09 9.34
CA TRP A 39 -0.06 1.20 8.74
C TRP A 39 -1.51 1.55 9.02
N LYS A 40 -1.81 2.85 9.06
CA LYS A 40 -3.16 3.35 9.30
C LYS A 40 -3.98 3.45 8.02
N THR A 41 -3.37 3.90 6.93
CA THR A 41 -4.10 4.24 5.71
C THR A 41 -3.72 3.37 4.52
N THR A 42 -4.70 3.11 3.65
CA THR A 42 -4.46 2.49 2.34
C THR A 42 -3.59 3.36 1.44
N ALA A 43 -3.62 4.69 1.62
CA ALA A 43 -2.74 5.62 0.92
C ALA A 43 -1.25 5.42 1.27
N ARG A 44 -0.94 5.02 2.52
CA ARG A 44 0.41 4.62 2.90
C ARG A 44 0.80 3.29 2.27
N ALA A 45 -0.10 2.31 2.35
CA ALA A 45 0.12 0.98 1.77
C ALA A 45 0.33 1.03 0.24
N SER A 46 -0.42 1.88 -0.47
CA SER A 46 -0.31 2.02 -1.94
C SER A 46 0.99 2.67 -2.41
N ARG A 47 1.71 3.35 -1.52
CA ARG A 47 3.05 3.89 -1.80
C ARG A 47 4.15 2.86 -1.58
N HIS A 48 3.84 1.71 -0.97
CA HIS A 48 4.80 0.64 -0.78
C HIS A 48 4.89 -0.22 -2.04
N THR A 49 6.11 -0.49 -2.49
CA THR A 49 6.36 -1.39 -3.62
C THR A 49 6.44 -2.82 -3.10
N PHE A 50 5.41 -3.61 -3.35
CA PHE A 50 5.37 -5.02 -2.99
C PHE A 50 6.20 -5.86 -3.97
N GLY A 51 7.02 -6.74 -3.42
CA GLY A 51 7.71 -7.80 -4.15
C GLY A 51 6.79 -9.00 -4.43
N PRO A 52 7.23 -9.92 -5.31
CA PRO A 52 6.50 -11.16 -5.56
C PRO A 52 6.37 -12.01 -4.30
N GLY A 53 5.13 -12.34 -3.92
CA GLY A 53 4.83 -13.16 -2.75
C GLY A 53 4.44 -12.37 -1.51
N ASP A 54 4.71 -11.06 -1.48
CA ASP A 54 4.34 -10.19 -0.36
C ASP A 54 2.83 -10.14 -0.14
N ARG A 55 2.42 -9.96 1.12
CA ARG A 55 1.02 -9.95 1.52
C ARG A 55 0.72 -8.69 2.32
N LEU A 56 -0.43 -8.08 2.05
CA LEU A 56 -0.99 -7.02 2.87
C LEU A 56 -2.16 -7.59 3.68
N LEU A 57 -1.97 -7.71 4.99
CA LEU A 57 -2.94 -8.22 5.95
C LEU A 57 -3.74 -7.06 6.55
N LEU A 58 -5.05 -7.05 6.32
CA LEU A 58 -5.95 -6.04 6.83
C LEU A 58 -6.59 -6.51 8.14
N ASN A 59 -6.54 -5.67 9.17
CA ASN A 59 -7.29 -5.91 10.39
C ASN A 59 -8.80 -5.84 10.09
N ARG A 60 -9.56 -6.84 10.54
CA ARG A 60 -10.98 -6.99 10.17
C ARG A 60 -11.85 -5.99 10.93
N GLY A 61 -12.93 -5.54 10.30
CA GLY A 61 -13.99 -4.77 10.95
C GLY A 61 -13.85 -3.25 10.86
N ILE A 62 -12.90 -2.73 10.08
CA ILE A 62 -12.71 -1.28 9.95
C ILE A 62 -12.92 -0.88 8.48
N THR A 63 -13.92 -0.03 8.24
CA THR A 63 -14.16 0.61 6.94
C THR A 63 -13.35 1.91 6.90
N SER A 64 -12.46 2.05 5.91
CA SER A 64 -11.88 3.34 5.58
C SER A 64 -12.94 4.12 4.78
N SER A 65 -13.67 5.01 5.47
CA SER A 65 -14.61 5.91 4.81
C SER A 65 -13.82 7.02 4.12
N GLU A 66 -13.31 6.74 2.92
CA GLU A 66 -12.87 7.81 2.03
C GLU A 66 -14.12 8.45 1.43
N GLU A 67 -14.59 9.52 2.08
CA GLU A 67 -15.67 10.37 1.56
C GLU A 67 -15.18 11.03 0.27
N ARG A 68 -15.36 10.32 -0.85
CA ARG A 68 -15.32 10.94 -2.16
C ARG A 68 -16.51 11.88 -2.24
N ARG A 69 -16.24 13.16 -1.95
CA ARG A 69 -17.16 14.26 -2.26
C ARG A 69 -17.36 14.27 -3.78
N VAL A 70 -18.39 13.56 -4.26
CA VAL A 70 -18.83 13.70 -5.64
C VAL A 70 -19.34 15.12 -5.76
N GLY A 71 -18.61 15.95 -6.51
CA GLY A 71 -19.03 17.29 -6.86
C GLY A 71 -20.38 17.21 -7.57
N GLU A 72 -21.40 17.72 -6.91
CA GLU A 72 -22.73 17.95 -7.45
C GLU A 72 -22.65 19.18 -8.38
N GLU A 73 -22.03 19.01 -9.54
CA GLU A 73 -22.02 20.05 -10.57
C GLU A 73 -22.66 19.50 -11.84
N GLY A 74 -23.95 19.78 -12.01
CA GLY A 74 -24.60 19.53 -13.29
C GLY A 74 -26.12 19.61 -13.31
N ARG A 75 -26.60 20.82 -13.66
CA ARG A 75 -27.68 21.05 -14.64
C ARG A 75 -29.12 21.13 -14.11
N SER A 76 -29.45 22.28 -13.53
CA SER A 76 -30.78 22.87 -13.75
C SER A 76 -30.68 23.93 -14.85
N ARG A 77 -31.00 23.51 -16.08
CA ARG A 77 -31.53 24.40 -17.12
C ARG A 77 -33.05 24.22 -17.11
N ARG A 78 -33.77 25.17 -16.53
CA ARG A 78 -35.15 25.51 -16.90
C ARG A 78 -35.43 26.94 -16.47
#